data_AF-A0A2D4H5B0-F1
#
_entry.id   AF-A0A2D4H5B0-F1
#
_cell.length_a   1.000
_cell.length_b   1.000
_cell.length_c   1.000
_cell.angle_alpha   90.00
_cell.angle_beta   90.00
_cell.angle_gamma   90.00
#
_symmetry.space_group_name_H-M   'P 1'
#
loop_
_entity.id
_entity.type
_entity.pdbx_description
1 polymer ?
#
loop_
_entity_poly.entity_id
_entity_poly.type
_entity_poly.pdbx_seq_one_letter_code
_entity_poly.pdbx_strand_id
1 'polypeptide(L)'
;MWWSCPEARKYWLKIKEWLQEITNEQLELEPELFQLGIFKKKYVKSTKYLLLYILTAARITFAQCWKQPSIPSEKLIIQKVMSCAEMDKLTLSLKDKEASIFYKVWEQWYNWIERR
;
A
#
# COMPACT_ATOMS: atom_id res chain seq x y z
N MET A 1 -11.23 -4.84 19.66
CA MET A 1 -10.76 -5.15 18.28
C MET A 1 -9.92 -3.96 17.83
N TRP A 2 -8.65 -4.14 17.43
CA TRP A 2 -7.73 -3.05 16.99
C TRP A 2 -8.34 -2.00 16.04
N TRP A 3 -9.27 -2.39 15.18
CA TRP A 3 -10.00 -1.50 14.27
C TRP A 3 -10.84 -0.41 14.96
N SER A 4 -11.31 -0.65 16.19
CA SER A 4 -12.08 0.35 16.95
C SER A 4 -11.19 1.36 17.67
N CYS A 5 -9.86 1.22 17.61
CA CYS A 5 -8.92 2.17 18.20
C CYS A 5 -8.86 3.47 17.37
N PRO A 6 -9.01 4.66 17.98
CA PRO A 6 -8.93 5.94 17.26
C PRO A 6 -7.60 6.14 16.51
N GLU A 7 -6.47 5.77 17.12
CA GLU A 7 -5.15 5.91 16.49
C GLU A 7 -4.96 4.96 15.31
N ALA A 8 -5.42 3.72 15.44
CA ALA A 8 -5.42 2.78 14.32
C ALA A 8 -6.31 3.29 13.18
N ARG A 9 -7.49 3.85 13.50
CA ARG A 9 -8.39 4.43 12.50
C ARG A 9 -7.76 5.62 11.79
N LYS A 10 -7.07 6.50 12.51
CA LYS A 10 -6.32 7.63 11.94
C LYS A 10 -5.24 7.15 10.98
N TYR A 11 -4.50 6.10 11.34
CA TYR A 11 -3.52 5.47 10.46
C TYR A 11 -4.17 4.95 9.17
N TRP A 12 -5.23 4.16 9.27
CA TRP A 12 -5.85 3.55 8.09
C TRP A 12 -6.62 4.53 7.21
N LEU A 13 -7.19 5.61 7.77
CA LEU A 13 -7.79 6.70 6.98
C LEU A 13 -6.75 7.38 6.11
N LYS A 14 -5.56 7.63 6.64
CA LYS A 14 -4.45 8.20 5.87
C LYS A 14 -3.98 7.27 4.75
N ILE A 15 -3.82 5.98 5.04
CA ILE A 15 -3.49 5.00 4.00
C ILE A 15 -4.58 4.97 2.93
N LYS A 16 -5.85 5.03 3.33
CA LYS A 16 -6.97 5.11 2.38
C LYS A 16 -6.83 6.34 1.48
N GLU A 17 -6.63 7.53 2.02
CA GLU A 17 -6.46 8.78 1.25
C GLU A 17 -5.34 8.63 0.21
N TRP A 18 -4.17 8.13 0.61
CA TRP A 18 -3.06 7.89 -0.31
C TRP A 18 -3.44 6.93 -1.44
N LEU A 19 -4.08 5.80 -1.11
CA LEU A 19 -4.46 4.82 -2.13
C LEU A 19 -5.47 5.43 -3.12
N GLN A 20 -6.42 6.24 -2.64
CA GLN A 20 -7.38 6.92 -3.51
C GLN A 20 -6.70 7.94 -4.43
N GLU A 21 -5.73 8.70 -3.91
CA GLU A 21 -4.95 9.66 -4.72
C GLU A 21 -4.06 8.97 -5.77
N ILE A 22 -3.44 7.84 -5.40
CA ILE A 22 -2.55 7.08 -6.29
C ILE A 22 -3.36 6.43 -7.43
N THR A 23 -4.48 5.78 -7.10
CA THR A 23 -5.20 4.95 -8.07
C THR A 23 -6.40 5.64 -8.70
N ASN A 24 -6.81 6.82 -8.21
CA ASN A 24 -8.09 7.47 -8.52
C ASN A 24 -9.31 6.56 -8.27
N GLU A 25 -9.21 5.59 -7.37
CA GLU A 25 -10.30 4.69 -7.02
C GLU A 25 -11.04 5.19 -5.79
N GLN A 26 -12.35 5.01 -5.75
CA GLN A 26 -13.09 5.15 -4.51
C GLN A 26 -12.91 3.90 -3.65
N LEU A 27 -12.42 4.10 -2.42
CA LEU A 27 -12.17 3.04 -1.44
C LEU A 27 -13.02 3.30 -0.20
N GLU A 28 -13.72 2.27 0.26
CA GLU A 28 -14.35 2.28 1.57
C GLU A 28 -13.36 1.80 2.63
N LEU A 29 -13.46 2.35 3.84
CA LEU A 29 -12.59 1.94 4.94
C LEU A 29 -13.11 0.62 5.53
N GLU A 30 -12.87 -0.47 4.81
CA GLU A 30 -13.32 -1.81 5.17
C GLU A 30 -12.19 -2.62 5.83
N PRO A 31 -12.39 -3.21 7.02
CA PRO A 31 -11.36 -4.01 7.67
C PRO A 31 -10.93 -5.21 6.82
N GLU A 32 -11.83 -5.82 6.04
CA GLU A 32 -11.52 -6.95 5.15
C GLU A 32 -10.48 -6.56 4.10
N LEU A 33 -10.60 -5.37 3.50
CA LEU A 33 -9.60 -4.87 2.57
C LEU A 33 -8.33 -4.45 3.31
N PHE A 34 -8.44 -3.58 4.31
CA PHE A 34 -7.27 -2.93 4.91
C PHE A 34 -6.46 -3.86 5.81
N GLN A 35 -7.08 -4.81 6.50
CA GLN A 35 -6.39 -5.75 7.38
C GLN A 35 -6.08 -7.09 6.71
N LEU A 36 -6.98 -7.58 5.84
CA LEU A 36 -6.87 -8.94 5.28
C LEU A 36 -6.50 -8.95 3.79
N GLY A 37 -6.60 -7.81 3.09
CA GLY A 37 -6.34 -7.74 1.65
C GLY A 37 -7.43 -8.42 0.81
N ILE A 38 -8.62 -8.57 1.39
CA ILE A 38 -9.77 -9.18 0.71
C ILE A 38 -10.53 -8.08 -0.02
N PHE A 39 -10.57 -8.19 -1.35
CA PHE A 39 -11.25 -7.24 -2.22
C PHE A 39 -12.68 -7.69 -2.48
N LYS A 40 -13.67 -6.87 -2.09
CA LYS A 40 -15.08 -7.07 -2.47
C LYS A 40 -15.37 -6.51 -3.87
N LYS A 41 -14.81 -5.33 -4.17
CA LYS A 41 -14.88 -4.68 -5.49
C LYS A 41 -13.87 -5.32 -6.46
N LYS A 42 -14.24 -5.38 -7.75
CA LYS A 42 -13.32 -5.74 -8.84
C LYS A 42 -12.49 -4.52 -9.25
N TYR A 43 -11.19 -4.72 -9.40
CA TYR A 43 -10.24 -3.73 -9.91
C TYR A 43 -9.51 -4.33 -11.10
N VAL A 44 -9.00 -3.45 -11.98
CA VAL A 44 -8.06 -3.90 -13.01
C VAL A 44 -6.81 -4.51 -12.34
N LYS A 45 -6.19 -5.46 -13.03
CA LYS A 45 -5.14 -6.30 -12.46
C LYS A 45 -3.99 -5.48 -11.86
N SER A 46 -3.49 -4.47 -12.57
CA SER A 46 -2.41 -3.60 -12.10
C SER A 46 -2.77 -2.84 -10.82
N THR A 47 -3.91 -2.17 -10.81
CA THR A 47 -4.43 -1.46 -9.63
C THR A 47 -4.58 -2.40 -8.44
N LYS A 48 -5.14 -3.60 -8.65
CA LYS A 48 -5.26 -4.61 -7.59
C LYS A 48 -3.89 -4.97 -6.98
N TYR A 49 -2.87 -5.19 -7.81
CA TYR A 49 -1.53 -5.48 -7.32
C TYR A 49 -0.91 -4.31 -6.56
N LEU A 50 -1.05 -3.09 -7.08
CA LEU A 50 -0.54 -1.90 -6.41
C LEU A 50 -1.18 -1.71 -5.03
N LEU A 51 -2.52 -1.79 -4.96
CA LEU A 51 -3.26 -1.74 -3.70
C LEU A 51 -2.77 -2.82 -2.74
N LEU A 52 -2.62 -4.06 -3.22
CA LEU A 52 -2.18 -5.18 -2.39
C LEU A 52 -0.76 -4.96 -1.82
N TYR A 53 0.18 -4.51 -2.64
CA TYR A 53 1.56 -4.26 -2.21
C TYR A 53 1.64 -3.12 -1.18
N ILE A 54 0.98 -2.00 -1.43
CA ILE A 54 0.97 -0.85 -0.51
C ILE A 54 0.30 -1.24 0.82
N LEU A 55 -0.86 -1.89 0.77
CA LEU A 55 -1.55 -2.35 1.97
C LEU A 55 -0.70 -3.36 2.76
N THR A 56 0.05 -4.23 2.08
CA THR A 56 0.96 -5.18 2.73
C THR A 56 2.09 -4.45 3.45
N ALA A 57 2.73 -3.48 2.79
CA ALA A 57 3.75 -2.64 3.42
C ALA A 57 3.19 -1.85 4.62
N ALA A 58 1.98 -1.30 4.50
CA ALA A 58 1.30 -0.60 5.58
C ALA A 58 1.04 -1.52 6.78
N ARG A 59 0.47 -2.72 6.56
CA ARG A 59 0.23 -3.71 7.63
C ARG A 59 1.52 -4.10 8.35
N ILE A 60 2.59 -4.38 7.61
CA ILE A 60 3.88 -4.74 8.21
C ILE A 60 4.39 -3.58 9.07
N THR A 61 4.34 -2.35 8.55
CA THR A 61 4.84 -1.18 9.27
C THR A 61 4.02 -0.91 10.53
N PHE A 62 2.70 -1.01 10.44
CA PHE A 62 1.80 -0.88 11.60
C PHE A 62 2.08 -1.97 12.64
N ALA A 63 2.23 -3.22 12.20
CA ALA A 63 2.55 -4.35 13.07
C ALA A 63 3.97 -4.27 13.66
N GLN A 64 4.90 -3.51 13.09
CA GLN A 64 6.22 -3.28 13.69
C GLN A 64 6.16 -2.25 14.82
N CYS A 65 5.27 -1.26 14.71
CA CYS A 65 5.09 -0.20 15.71
C CYS A 65 3.99 -0.53 16.75
N TRP A 66 3.38 -1.71 16.72
CA TRP A 66 2.17 -2.02 17.52
C TRP A 66 2.30 -1.86 19.04
N LYS A 67 3.52 -1.94 19.58
CA LYS A 67 3.80 -1.74 21.01
C LYS A 67 4.11 -0.28 21.37
N GLN A 68 4.31 0.58 20.37
CA GLN A 68 4.60 1.99 20.57
C GLN A 68 3.29 2.77 20.72
N PRO A 69 3.29 3.86 21.51
CA PRO A 69 2.09 4.69 21.69
C PRO A 69 1.74 5.51 20.44
N SER A 70 2.66 5.62 19.47
CA SER A 70 2.51 6.40 18.24
C SER A 70 2.30 5.54 17.01
N ILE A 71 1.50 6.04 16.07
CA ILE A 71 1.40 5.46 14.72
C ILE A 71 2.73 5.60 13.95
N PRO A 72 3.00 4.70 12.98
CA PRO A 72 4.17 4.85 12.12
C PRO A 72 4.24 6.20 11.40
N SER A 73 5.44 6.75 11.26
CA SER A 73 5.67 7.96 10.48
C SER A 73 5.45 7.71 8.99
N GLU A 74 5.08 8.76 8.25
CA GLU A 74 4.91 8.67 6.80
C GLU A 74 6.15 8.18 6.09
N LYS A 75 7.31 8.74 6.48
CA LYS A 75 8.62 8.38 5.94
C LYS A 75 8.87 6.88 6.07
N LEU A 76 8.54 6.28 7.21
CA LEU A 76 8.73 4.85 7.43
C LEU A 76 7.85 4.00 6.51
N ILE A 77 6.58 4.40 6.33
CA ILE A 77 5.64 3.71 5.44
C ILE A 77 6.11 3.80 3.99
N ILE A 78 6.49 5.00 3.52
CA ILE A 78 6.99 5.24 2.16
C ILE A 78 8.25 4.42 1.92
N GLN A 79 9.21 4.43 2.84
CA GLN A 79 10.41 3.60 2.75
C GLN A 79 10.09 2.11 2.63
N LYS A 80 9.07 1.63 3.36
CA LYS A 80 8.64 0.23 3.29
C LYS A 80 8.01 -0.10 1.93
N VAL A 81 7.15 0.77 1.41
CA VAL A 81 6.54 0.61 0.08
C VAL A 81 7.61 0.62 -1.02
N MET A 82 8.56 1.56 -0.96
CA MET A 82 9.69 1.62 -1.90
C MET A 82 10.52 0.35 -1.86
N SER A 83 10.81 -0.17 -0.66
CA SER A 83 11.52 -1.45 -0.52
C SER A 83 10.75 -2.60 -1.17
N CYS A 84 9.42 -2.63 -1.06
CA CYS A 84 8.59 -3.62 -1.75
C CYS A 84 8.65 -3.47 -3.27
N ALA A 85 8.61 -2.23 -3.79
CA ALA A 85 8.72 -1.95 -5.22
C ALA A 85 10.07 -2.44 -5.79
N GLU A 86 11.18 -2.10 -5.14
CA GLU A 86 12.51 -2.55 -5.58
C GLU A 86 12.64 -4.09 -5.54
N MET A 87 12.08 -4.74 -4.52
CA MET A 87 12.07 -6.21 -4.45
C MET A 87 11.21 -6.86 -5.55
N ASP A 88 10.08 -6.26 -5.90
CA ASP A 88 9.24 -6.73 -7.02
C ASP A 88 9.96 -6.55 -8.36
N LYS A 89 10.64 -5.42 -8.57
CA LYS A 89 11.50 -5.17 -9.73
C LYS A 89 12.59 -6.22 -9.87
N LEU A 90 13.32 -6.51 -8.79
CA LEU A 90 14.33 -7.58 -8.78
C LEU A 90 13.72 -8.95 -9.09
N THR A 91 12.56 -9.26 -8.51
CA THR A 91 11.85 -10.53 -8.74
C THR A 91 11.43 -10.70 -10.20
N LEU A 92 11.00 -9.62 -10.87
CA LEU A 92 10.66 -9.63 -12.29
C LEU A 92 11.89 -9.81 -13.16
N SER A 93 13.00 -9.12 -12.85
CA SER A 93 14.27 -9.31 -13.55
C SER A 93 14.78 -10.74 -13.46
N LEU A 94 14.72 -11.37 -12.28
CA LEU A 94 15.11 -12.78 -12.09
C LEU A 94 14.22 -13.77 -12.85
N LYS A 95 13.03 -13.36 -13.29
CA LYS A 95 12.09 -14.17 -14.06
C LYS A 95 12.11 -13.84 -15.56
N ASP A 96 13.13 -13.10 -16.00
CA ASP A 96 13.27 -12.59 -17.38
C ASP A 96 11.98 -11.91 -17.88
N LYS A 97 11.31 -11.17 -16.98
CA LYS A 97 10.10 -10.41 -17.32
C LYS A 97 10.48 -9.02 -17.80
N GLU A 98 9.74 -8.54 -18.78
CA GLU A 98 9.89 -7.18 -19.29
C GLU A 98 9.65 -6.14 -18.20
N ALA A 99 10.48 -5.08 -18.21
CA ALA A 99 10.30 -3.92 -17.33
C ALA A 99 8.92 -3.26 -17.49
N SER A 100 8.30 -3.39 -18.66
CA SER A 100 6.94 -2.90 -18.95
C SER A 100 5.90 -3.43 -17.94
N ILE A 101 6.08 -4.64 -17.41
CA ILE A 101 5.18 -5.25 -16.42
C ILE A 101 5.29 -4.55 -15.07
N PHE A 102 6.50 -4.16 -14.67
CA PHE A 102 6.73 -3.40 -13.44
C PHE A 102 6.05 -2.04 -13.50
N TYR A 103 6.29 -1.28 -14.57
CA TYR A 103 5.73 0.06 -14.72
C TYR A 103 4.21 0.06 -14.81
N LYS A 104 3.59 -0.96 -15.43
CA LYS A 104 2.13 -1.13 -15.41
C LYS A 104 1.53 -1.17 -14.00
N VAL A 105 2.30 -1.57 -12.99
CA VAL A 105 1.85 -1.62 -11.59
C VAL A 105 2.30 -0.38 -10.82
N TRP A 106 3.57 0.01 -10.93
CA TRP A 106 4.19 0.96 -10.01
C TRP A 106 4.28 2.41 -10.51
N GLU A 107 4.01 2.68 -11.79
CA GLU A 107 4.10 4.04 -12.36
C GLU A 107 3.26 5.06 -11.57
N GLN A 108 2.02 4.70 -11.20
CA GLN A 108 1.15 5.57 -10.41
C GLN A 108 1.75 5.93 -9.04
N TRP A 109 2.44 4.97 -8.40
CA TRP A 109 3.10 5.20 -7.12
C TRP A 109 4.26 6.19 -7.26
N TYR A 110 5.14 5.99 -8.25
CA TYR A 110 6.26 6.91 -8.47
C TYR A 110 5.78 8.31 -8.84
N ASN A 111 4.78 8.42 -9.71
CA ASN A 111 4.15 9.71 -10.07
C ASN A 111 3.55 10.42 -8.85
N TRP A 112 2.98 9.68 -7.90
CA TRP A 112 2.43 10.26 -6.67
C TRP A 112 3.53 10.70 -5.70
N ILE A 113 4.62 9.93 -5.58
CA ILE A 113 5.78 10.30 -4.75
C ILE A 113 6.48 11.56 -5.27
N GLU A 114 6.63 11.71 -6.58
CA GLU A 114 7.28 12.89 -7.17
C GLU A 114 6.51 14.20 -6.93
N ARG A 115 5.21 14.12 -6.65
CA ARG A 115 4.34 15.28 -6.43
C ARG A 115 4.26 15.71 -4.97
N ARG A 116 5.02 15.08 -4.06
CA ARG A 116 4.88 15.19 -2.62
C ARG A 116 6.13 15.72 -1.93
#